data_AF-A0A0G2FU55-F1
#
_entry.id   AF-A0A0G2FU55-F1
#
_cell.length_a   1.000
_cell.length_b   1.000
_cell.length_c   1.000
_cell.angle_alpha   90.00
_cell.angle_beta   90.00
_cell.angle_gamma   90.00
#
_symmetry.space_group_name_H-M   'P 1'
#
loop_
_entity.id
_entity.type
_entity.pdbx_description
1 polymer ?
#
loop_
_entity_poly.entity_id
_entity_poly.type
_entity_poly.pdbx_seq_one_letter_code
_entity_poly.pdbx_strand_id
1 'polypeptide(L)'
;MDVIRSPTHAAILLLFALFILKGIKRKYLSPLRAVPNASPLAPFSRLLWAFPQEHSGNITLALPRLHEKLVRIGPTEVSFYSLSIYDQVHKVRSEFAKDPRIYGEFVQDGHPALFSIM
;
A
#
# COMPACT_ATOMS: atom_id res chain seq x y z
N MET A 1 40.60 14.56 -3.19
CA MET A 1 39.61 13.64 -2.57
C MET A 1 38.55 14.51 -1.88
N ASP A 2 37.75 15.24 -2.67
CA ASP A 2 36.97 16.39 -2.14
C ASP A 2 35.48 16.33 -2.50
N VAL A 3 34.96 15.13 -2.78
CA VAL A 3 33.53 14.95 -3.10
C VAL A 3 32.65 15.05 -1.84
N ILE A 4 33.22 14.86 -0.65
CA ILE A 4 32.47 14.77 0.62
C ILE A 4 32.17 16.15 1.24
N ARG A 5 32.86 17.24 0.83
CA ARG A 5 32.73 18.57 1.43
C ARG A 5 31.66 19.48 0.81
N SER A 6 31.00 19.03 -0.24
CA SER A 6 29.97 19.83 -0.88
C SER A 6 28.68 19.80 -0.04
N PRO A 7 28.10 20.96 0.31
CA PRO A 7 26.88 21.03 1.14
C PRO A 7 25.70 20.29 0.50
N THR A 8 25.72 20.07 -0.81
CA THR A 8 24.69 19.30 -1.52
C THR A 8 24.75 17.81 -1.18
N HIS A 9 25.93 17.24 -0.98
CA HIS A 9 26.10 15.82 -0.65
C HIS A 9 25.65 15.56 0.79
N ALA A 10 25.97 16.47 1.70
CA ALA A 10 25.47 16.44 3.07
C ALA A 10 23.93 16.54 3.11
N ALA A 11 23.33 17.42 2.30
CA ALA A 11 21.87 17.54 2.18
C ALA A 11 21.23 16.26 1.61
N ILE A 12 21.83 15.64 0.59
CA ILE A 12 21.34 14.37 0.02
C ILE A 12 21.41 13.25 1.05
N LEU A 13 22.53 13.12 1.78
CA LEU A 13 22.68 12.13 2.84
C LEU A 13 21.69 12.35 3.98
N LEU A 14 21.42 13.60 4.36
CA LEU A 14 20.40 13.94 5.35
C LEU A 14 18.99 13.56 4.88
N LEU A 15 18.62 13.90 3.64
CA LEU A 15 17.33 13.53 3.06
C LEU A 15 17.18 12.01 2.98
N PHE A 16 18.24 11.30 2.60
CA PHE A 16 18.26 9.84 2.57
C PHE A 16 18.09 9.26 3.99
N ALA A 17 18.82 9.78 4.98
CA ALA A 17 18.68 9.36 6.38
C ALA A 17 17.26 9.61 6.91
N LEU A 18 16.66 10.77 6.62
CA LEU A 18 15.28 11.09 7.00
C LEU A 18 14.27 10.16 6.33
N PHE A 19 14.49 9.80 5.05
CA PHE A 19 13.66 8.84 4.32
C PHE A 19 13.69 7.45 4.97
N ILE A 20 14.89 6.95 5.29
CA ILE A 20 15.08 5.67 5.98
C ILE A 20 14.42 5.71 7.38
N LEU A 21 14.64 6.78 8.15
CA LEU A 21 14.04 6.94 9.47
C LEU A 21 12.51 6.93 9.41
N LYS A 22 11.92 7.60 8.41
CA LYS A 22 10.47 7.61 8.18
C LYS A 22 9.95 6.21 7.82
N GLY A 23 10.68 5.45 7.02
CA GLY A 23 10.36 4.05 6.71
C GLY A 23 10.38 3.15 7.94
N ILE A 24 11.42 3.27 8.78
CA ILE A 24 11.55 2.54 10.05
C ILE A 24 10.39 2.91 10.99
N LYS A 25 10.11 4.20 11.18
CA LYS A 25 8.97 4.66 12.00
C LYS A 25 7.66 4.06 11.48
N ARG A 26 7.41 4.07 10.17
CA ARG A 26 6.19 3.47 9.58
C ARG A 26 6.11 1.94 9.71
N LYS A 27 7.23 1.25 9.82
CA LYS A 27 7.26 -0.20 10.05
C LYS A 27 6.93 -0.54 11.50
N TYR A 28 7.50 0.18 12.46
CA TYR A 28 7.45 -0.18 13.89
C TYR A 28 6.43 0.59 14.73
N LEU A 29 6.10 1.83 14.36
CA LEU A 29 5.17 2.72 15.09
C LEU A 29 3.81 2.85 14.40
N SER A 30 3.59 2.17 13.27
CA SER A 30 2.28 2.16 12.61
C SER A 30 1.32 1.21 13.32
N PRO A 31 0.03 1.56 13.46
CA PRO A 31 -1.00 0.64 13.93
C PRO A 31 -1.10 -0.62 13.05
N LEU A 32 -0.61 -0.56 11.80
CA LEU A 32 -0.55 -1.67 10.85
C LEU A 32 0.58 -2.67 11.13
N ARG A 33 1.33 -2.52 12.23
CA ARG A 33 2.39 -3.48 12.62
C ARG A 33 1.83 -4.85 13.00
N ALA A 34 0.62 -4.90 13.56
CA ALA A 34 -0.03 -6.15 13.96
C ALA A 34 -0.54 -6.97 12.76
N VAL A 35 -0.62 -6.35 11.58
CA VAL A 35 -1.13 -6.98 10.36
C VAL A 35 0.02 -7.71 9.65
N PRO A 36 -0.16 -8.96 9.19
CA PRO A 36 0.85 -9.65 8.41
C PRO A 36 1.14 -8.89 7.12
N ASN A 37 2.42 -8.85 6.71
CA ASN A 37 2.85 -8.12 5.51
C ASN A 37 2.79 -9.01 4.27
N ALA A 38 2.32 -8.49 3.14
CA ALA A 38 2.32 -9.20 1.86
C ALA A 38 3.75 -9.51 1.38
N SER A 39 4.69 -8.63 1.72
CA SER A 39 6.11 -8.74 1.38
C SER A 39 6.93 -7.97 2.43
N PRO A 40 8.20 -8.34 2.66
CA PRO A 40 9.11 -7.55 3.51
C PRO A 40 9.22 -6.08 3.10
N LEU A 41 8.97 -5.77 1.82
CA LEU A 41 9.01 -4.42 1.25
C LEU A 41 7.66 -3.69 1.29
N ALA A 42 6.55 -4.39 1.52
CA ALA A 42 5.20 -3.81 1.55
C ALA A 42 5.05 -2.65 2.57
N PRO A 43 5.66 -2.68 3.77
CA PRO A 43 5.59 -1.56 4.71
C PRO A 43 6.25 -0.26 4.22
N PHE A 44 7.16 -0.34 3.26
CA PHE A 44 7.91 0.81 2.75
C PHE A 44 7.21 1.46 1.57
N SER A 45 6.82 0.65 0.58
CA SER A 45 6.14 1.12 -0.61
C SER A 45 5.35 -0.02 -1.24
N ARG A 46 4.14 0.29 -1.71
CA ARG A 46 3.37 -0.66 -2.51
C ARG A 46 4.09 -1.00 -3.82
N LEU A 47 4.70 -0.02 -4.48
CA LEU A 47 5.40 -0.23 -5.76
C LEU A 47 6.51 -1.28 -5.65
N LEU A 48 7.25 -1.30 -4.54
CA LEU A 48 8.38 -2.22 -4.38
C LEU A 48 7.98 -3.70 -4.34
N TRP A 49 6.72 -4.01 -4.04
CA TRP A 49 6.24 -5.41 -4.02
C TRP A 49 5.13 -5.67 -5.05
N ALA A 50 4.17 -4.74 -5.22
CA ALA A 50 3.02 -4.92 -6.09
C ALA A 50 3.37 -4.74 -7.55
N PHE A 51 4.23 -3.76 -7.88
CA PHE A 51 4.52 -3.41 -9.28
C PHE A 51 5.13 -4.59 -10.07
N PRO A 52 6.12 -5.34 -9.54
CA PRO A 52 6.61 -6.53 -10.24
C PRO A 52 5.50 -7.57 -10.52
N GLN A 53 4.56 -7.73 -9.59
CA GLN A 53 3.49 -8.72 -9.70
C GLN A 53 2.36 -8.24 -10.63
N GLU A 54 2.02 -6.95 -10.59
CA GLU A 54 1.08 -6.29 -11.51
C GLU A 54 1.63 -6.31 -12.94
N HIS A 55 2.91 -5.99 -13.13
CA HIS A 55 3.57 -6.00 -14.44
C HIS A 55 3.64 -7.41 -15.05
N SER A 56 3.86 -8.44 -14.24
CA SER A 56 3.82 -9.83 -14.69
C SER A 56 2.41 -10.42 -14.82
N GLY A 57 1.35 -9.65 -14.54
CA GLY A 57 -0.05 -10.14 -14.54
C GLY A 57 -0.36 -11.17 -13.45
N ASN A 58 0.56 -11.38 -12.50
CA ASN A 58 0.45 -12.41 -11.48
C ASN A 58 -0.22 -11.92 -10.20
N ILE A 59 -0.50 -10.62 -10.08
CA ILE A 59 -1.11 -10.03 -8.87
C ILE A 59 -2.44 -10.70 -8.51
N THR A 60 -3.27 -11.05 -9.49
CA THR A 60 -4.58 -11.70 -9.29
C THR A 60 -4.45 -13.10 -8.72
N LEU A 61 -3.31 -13.77 -8.92
CA LEU A 61 -3.03 -15.11 -8.37
C LEU A 61 -2.24 -15.03 -7.05
N ALA A 62 -1.31 -14.09 -6.94
CA ALA A 62 -0.45 -13.92 -5.78
C ALA A 62 -1.21 -13.31 -4.59
N LEU A 63 -2.05 -12.31 -4.85
CA LEU A 63 -2.75 -11.57 -3.81
C LEU A 63 -3.76 -12.46 -3.04
N PRO A 64 -4.61 -13.28 -3.67
CA PRO A 64 -5.50 -14.19 -2.94
C PRO A 64 -4.75 -15.26 -2.15
N ARG A 65 -3.58 -15.73 -2.63
CA ARG A 65 -2.74 -16.69 -1.89
C ARG A 65 -2.17 -16.11 -0.60
N LEU A 66 -1.95 -14.80 -0.56
CA LEU A 66 -1.50 -14.09 0.63
C LEU A 66 -2.67 -13.83 1.60
N HIS A 67 -3.91 -13.83 1.12
CA HIS A 67 -5.10 -13.53 1.91
C HIS A 67 -5.63 -14.75 2.69
N GLU A 68 -5.28 -14.86 3.97
CA GLU A 68 -6.10 -15.64 4.91
C GLU A 68 -7.25 -14.80 5.50
N LYS A 69 -6.99 -13.54 5.89
CA LYS A 69 -8.03 -12.61 6.43
C LYS A 69 -7.76 -11.14 6.06
N LEU A 70 -6.59 -10.63 6.42
CA LEU A 70 -6.16 -9.23 6.25
C LEU A 70 -4.64 -9.17 6.09
N VAL A 71 -4.16 -8.44 5.09
CA VAL A 71 -2.74 -8.33 4.78
C VAL A 71 -2.36 -6.88 4.49
N ARG A 72 -1.19 -6.46 4.97
CA ARG A 72 -0.62 -5.15 4.68
C ARG A 72 0.05 -5.17 3.30
N ILE A 73 -0.46 -4.33 2.41
CA ILE A 73 0.01 -4.16 1.02
C ILE A 73 0.73 -2.83 0.80
N GLY A 74 0.80 -1.97 1.81
CA GLY A 74 1.46 -0.69 1.65
C GLY A 74 1.85 -0.07 2.99
N PRO A 75 2.48 1.11 2.96
CA PRO A 75 2.80 1.84 4.18
C PRO A 75 1.56 2.19 4.99
N THR A 76 0.44 2.50 4.31
CA THR A 76 -0.86 2.87 4.89
C THR A 76 -2.03 2.11 4.27
N GLU A 77 -1.73 1.10 3.45
CA GLU A 77 -2.72 0.35 2.68
C GLU A 77 -2.80 -1.09 3.18
N VAL A 78 -4.03 -1.58 3.29
CA VAL A 78 -4.33 -2.97 3.65
C VAL A 78 -5.29 -3.56 2.62
N SER A 79 -5.13 -4.84 2.39
CA SER A 79 -6.00 -5.64 1.54
C SER A 79 -6.63 -6.73 2.38
N PHE A 80 -7.91 -7.01 2.14
CA PHE A 80 -8.69 -7.97 2.91
C PHE A 80 -9.54 -8.83 1.98
N TYR A 81 -9.87 -10.03 2.44
CA TYR A 81 -10.73 -10.97 1.69
C TYR A 81 -11.95 -11.44 2.51
N SER A 82 -12.01 -11.11 3.80
CA SER A 82 -13.11 -11.54 4.66
C SER A 82 -14.36 -10.66 4.53
N LEU A 83 -15.53 -11.31 4.43
CA LEU A 83 -16.82 -10.63 4.36
C LEU A 83 -17.14 -9.79 5.62
N SER A 84 -16.72 -10.26 6.81
CA SER A 84 -16.92 -9.52 8.05
C SER A 84 -16.12 -8.21 8.10
N ILE A 85 -14.92 -8.20 7.52
CA ILE A 85 -14.10 -7.00 7.36
C ILE A 85 -14.71 -6.10 6.29
N TYR A 86 -15.24 -6.68 5.20
CA TYR A 86 -15.91 -5.93 4.15
C TYR A 86 -17.05 -5.08 4.71
N ASP A 87 -17.95 -5.66 5.51
CA ASP A 87 -19.07 -4.94 6.13
C ASP A 87 -18.60 -3.84 7.08
N GLN A 88 -17.53 -4.08 7.83
CA GLN A 88 -16.97 -3.08 8.75
C GLN A 88 -16.36 -1.88 8.01
N VAL A 89 -15.61 -2.15 6.93
CA VAL A 89 -14.96 -1.14 6.10
C VAL A 89 -15.96 -0.38 5.23
N HIS A 90 -17.03 -1.04 4.79
CA HIS A 90 -18.05 -0.45 3.90
C HIS A 90 -19.26 0.12 4.64
N LYS A 91 -19.27 0.09 5.98
CA LYS A 91 -20.33 0.67 6.78
C LYS A 91 -20.50 2.16 6.48
N VAL A 92 -21.74 2.65 6.55
CA VAL A 92 -22.05 4.08 6.42
C VAL A 92 -21.25 4.88 7.46
N ARG A 93 -20.51 5.89 7.00
CA ARG A 93 -19.55 6.70 7.79
C ARG A 93 -18.30 5.95 8.28
N SER A 94 -17.81 4.95 7.55
CA SER A 94 -16.50 4.39 7.87
C SER A 94 -15.39 5.42 7.66
N GLU A 95 -14.35 5.34 8.48
CA GLU A 95 -13.16 6.20 8.41
C GLU A 95 -12.16 5.72 7.33
N PHE A 96 -12.46 4.60 6.67
CA PHE A 96 -11.57 3.98 5.70
C PHE A 96 -11.78 4.58 4.31
N ALA A 97 -10.75 5.25 3.80
CA ALA A 97 -10.72 5.67 2.41
C ALA A 97 -10.55 4.45 1.49
N LYS A 98 -11.41 4.36 0.46
CA LYS A 98 -11.28 3.34 -0.59
C LYS A 98 -10.12 3.68 -1.51
N ASP A 99 -9.43 2.64 -2.00
CA ASP A 99 -8.34 2.83 -2.96
C ASP A 99 -8.92 3.43 -4.27
N PRO A 100 -8.51 4.65 -4.67
CA PRO A 100 -9.03 5.29 -5.87
C PRO A 100 -8.60 4.60 -7.17
N ARG A 101 -7.64 3.66 -7.15
CA ARG A 101 -7.29 2.89 -8.36
C ARG A 101 -8.30 1.78 -8.63
N ILE A 102 -8.74 1.13 -7.56
CA ILE A 102 -9.80 0.14 -7.67
C ILE A 102 -11.11 0.87 -7.84
N TYR A 103 -11.45 1.77 -6.92
CA TYR A 103 -12.76 2.43 -6.87
C TYR A 103 -12.92 3.66 -7.77
N GLY A 104 -11.84 4.28 -8.25
CA GLY A 104 -11.92 5.46 -9.12
C GLY A 104 -12.27 5.12 -10.57
N GLU A 105 -11.98 3.90 -11.03
CA GLU A 105 -12.53 3.39 -12.30
C GLU A 105 -14.05 3.19 -12.22
N PHE A 106 -14.62 3.04 -11.02
CA PHE A 106 -16.08 3.00 -10.82
C PHE A 106 -16.73 4.39 -10.84
N VAL A 107 -15.95 5.48 -10.81
CA VAL A 107 -16.43 6.87 -10.82
C VAL A 107 -15.97 7.59 -12.09
N GLN A 108 -15.99 6.89 -13.24
CA GLN A 108 -15.86 7.55 -14.53
C GLN A 108 -17.15 8.37 -14.80
N ASP A 109 -17.02 9.69 -14.70
CA ASP A 109 -17.87 10.69 -15.36
C ASP A 109 -19.36 10.71 -15.02
N GLY A 110 -19.73 10.56 -13.74
CA GLY A 110 -21.13 10.79 -13.32
C GLY A 110 -22.15 9.82 -13.92
N HIS A 111 -21.68 8.75 -14.55
CA HIS A 111 -22.49 7.64 -15.01
C HIS A 111 -22.26 6.46 -14.05
N PRO A 112 -23.33 5.88 -13.47
CA PRO A 112 -23.19 4.76 -12.56
C PRO A 112 -22.54 3.60 -13.31
N ALA A 113 -21.33 3.22 -12.92
CA ALA A 113 -20.65 2.03 -13.42
C ALA A 113 -21.54 0.82 -13.11
N LEU A 114 -22.20 0.32 -14.17
CA LEU A 114 -23.00 -0.89 -14.15
C LEU A 114 -22.13 -2.06 -13.68
N PHE A 115 -22.62 -2.76 -12.66
CA PHE A 115 -22.11 -4.04 -12.21
C PHE A 115 -22.04 -5.01 -13.39
N SER A 116 -20.88 -5.19 -14.01
CA SER A 116 -20.61 -6.40 -14.78
C SER A 116 -20.10 -7.44 -13.78
N ILE A 117 -21.05 -8.12 -13.14
CA ILE A 117 -20.81 -9.41 -12.50
C ILE A 117 -20.53 -10.37 -13.67
N MET A 118 -19.29 -10.85 -13.76
CA MET A 118 -18.95 -11.96 -14.65
C MET A 118 -19.17 -13.28 -13.92
#